data_AF-A0A0Q8RQW4-F1
#
_entry.id   AF-A0A0Q8RQW4-F1
#
_cell.length_a   1.000
_cell.length_b   1.000
_cell.length_c   1.000
_cell.angle_alpha   90.00
_cell.angle_beta   90.00
_cell.angle_gamma   90.00
#
_symmetry.space_group_name_H-M   'P 1'
#
loop_
_entity.id
_entity.type
_entity.pdbx_description
1 polymer ?
#
loop_
_entity_poly.entity_id
_entity_poly.type
_entity_poly.pdbx_seq_one_letter_code
_entity_poly.pdbx_strand_id
1 'polypeptide(L)' 'MSSKLNPVVQSLHRLDRKFEGIGEQLQEFYRRQANGEKPNPSEFTRLLEQQSLTHSAMTAQFNLLQKPLKTVLNESK' A
#
# COMPACT_ATOMS: atom_id res chain seq x y z
N MET A 1 19.88 15.66 -14.75
CA MET A 1 19.36 16.43 -13.59
C MET A 1 18.52 15.49 -12.74
N SER A 2 19.06 14.97 -11.63
CA SER A 2 18.35 14.04 -10.74
C SER A 2 17.23 14.80 -10.04
N SER A 3 15.99 14.64 -10.50
CA SER A 3 14.82 15.16 -9.82
C SER A 3 14.77 14.49 -8.45
N LYS A 4 15.05 15.24 -7.38
CA LYS A 4 14.86 14.80 -6.00
C LYS A 4 13.36 14.59 -5.80
N LEU A 5 12.86 13.43 -6.21
CA LEU A 5 11.49 13.01 -6.00
C LEU A 5 11.16 13.14 -4.52
N ASN A 6 10.02 13.76 -4.22
CA ASN A 6 9.56 13.95 -2.85
C ASN A 6 9.58 12.59 -2.11
N PRO A 7 10.27 12.48 -0.95
CA PRO A 7 10.45 11.21 -0.25
C PRO A 7 9.12 10.54 0.13
N VAL A 8 8.05 11.33 0.34
CA VAL A 8 6.71 10.82 0.58
C VAL A 8 6.13 10.18 -0.69
N VAL A 9 6.31 10.82 -1.85
CA VAL A 9 5.86 10.28 -3.16
C VAL A 9 6.62 9.00 -3.50
N GLN A 10 7.93 8.96 -3.25
CA GLN A 10 8.73 7.74 -3.44
C GLN A 10 8.29 6.62 -2.49
N SER A 11 7.97 6.95 -1.24
CA SER A 11 7.41 5.99 -0.29
C SER A 11 6.04 5.47 -0.75
N LEU A 12 5.17 6.33 -1.27
CA LEU A 12 3.88 5.94 -1.80
C LEU A 12 4.03 4.96 -2.97
N HIS A 13 4.89 5.25 -3.96
CA HIS A 13 5.16 4.31 -5.07
C HIS A 13 5.74 2.96 -4.62
N ARG A 14 6.50 2.93 -3.53
CA ARG A 14 6.99 1.68 -2.97
C ARG A 14 5.87 0.89 -2.29
N LEU A 15 5.00 1.56 -1.53
CA LEU A 15 3.88 0.93 -0.85
C LEU A 15 2.82 0.45 -1.85
N ASP A 16 2.60 1.21 -2.91
CA ASP A 16 1.68 0.89 -4.01
C ASP A 16 2.09 -0.41 -4.73
N ARG A 17 3.35 -0.50 -5.18
CA ARG A 17 3.90 -1.76 -5.74
C ARG A 17 3.82 -2.94 -4.78
N LYS A 18 3.99 -2.70 -3.48
CA LYS A 18 3.83 -3.74 -2.46
C LYS A 18 2.36 -4.18 -2.35
N PHE A 19 1.43 -3.23 -2.41
CA PHE A 19 0.00 -3.50 -2.37
C PHE A 19 -0.46 -4.31 -3.58
N GLU A 20 -0.01 -3.94 -4.78
CA GLU A 20 -0.24 -4.70 -6.01
C GLU A 20 0.30 -6.14 -5.90
N GLY A 21 1.54 -6.31 -5.44
CA GLY A 21 2.13 -7.64 -5.25
C GLY A 21 1.38 -8.52 -4.25
N ILE A 22 0.79 -7.95 -3.20
CA ILE A 22 -0.10 -8.69 -2.27
C ILE A 22 -1.39 -9.10 -2.99
N GLY A 23 -1.93 -8.23 -3.86
CA GLY A 23 -3.10 -8.55 -4.69
C GLY A 23 -2.84 -9.74 -5.63
N GLU A 24 -1.68 -9.79 -6.28
CA GLU A 24 -1.27 -10.93 -7.12
C GLU A 24 -1.18 -12.23 -6.31
N GLN A 25 -0.63 -12.18 -5.09
CA GLN A 25 -0.54 -13.34 -4.20
C GLN A 25 -1.92 -13.84 -3.75
N LEU A 26 -2.85 -12.94 -3.44
CA LEU A 26 -4.23 -13.29 -3.13
C LEU A 26 -4.93 -13.93 -4.33
N GLN A 27 -4.73 -13.37 -5.54
CA GLN A 27 -5.29 -13.94 -6.76
C GLN A 27 -4.73 -15.34 -7.02
N GLU A 28 -3.45 -15.55 -6.78
CA GLU A 28 -2.82 -16.88 -6.89
C GLU A 28 -3.40 -17.86 -5.87
N PHE A 29 -3.61 -17.44 -4.62
CA PHE A 29 -4.27 -18.25 -3.60
C PHE A 29 -5.65 -18.73 -4.06
N TYR A 30 -6.48 -17.81 -4.60
CA TYR A 30 -7.79 -18.14 -5.13
C TYR A 30 -7.72 -19.06 -6.34
N ARG A 31 -6.74 -18.85 -7.24
CA ARG A 31 -6.53 -19.71 -8.40
C ARG A 31 -6.19 -21.14 -7.99
N ARG A 32 -5.30 -21.31 -7.02
CA ARG A 32 -4.93 -22.62 -6.46
C ARG A 32 -6.13 -23.31 -5.82
N GLN A 33 -6.92 -22.58 -5.03
CA GLN A 33 -8.15 -23.11 -4.44
C GLN A 33 -9.16 -23.55 -5.51
N ALA A 34 -9.34 -22.75 -6.58
CA ALA A 34 -10.23 -23.08 -7.70
C ALA A 34 -9.76 -24.30 -8.50
N ASN A 35 -8.44 -24.51 -8.60
CA ASN A 35 -7.84 -25.69 -9.22
C ASN A 35 -7.94 -26.97 -8.36
N GLY A 36 -8.59 -26.88 -7.18
CA GLY A 36 -8.77 -28.01 -6.27
C GLY A 36 -7.60 -28.23 -5.31
N GLU A 37 -6.60 -27.34 -5.31
CA GLU A 37 -5.60 -27.35 -4.25
C GLU A 37 -6.22 -26.89 -2.92
N LYS A 38 -5.62 -27.30 -1.80
CA LYS A 38 -5.98 -26.84 -0.46
C LYS A 38 -4.87 -25.93 0.07
N PRO A 39 -4.75 -24.69 -0.44
CA PRO A 39 -3.74 -23.75 0.05
C PRO A 39 -4.00 -23.42 1.52
N ASN A 40 -2.93 -23.08 2.25
CA ASN A 40 -2.99 -22.95 3.71
C ASN A 40 -3.86 -21.75 4.11
N PRO A 41 -4.95 -21.93 4.89
CA PRO A 41 -5.81 -20.82 5.31
C PRO A 41 -5.07 -19.71 6.08
N SER A 42 -3.99 -20.04 6.79
CA SER A 42 -3.20 -19.02 7.50
C SER A 42 -2.40 -18.11 6.55
N GLU A 43 -2.08 -18.59 5.35
CA GLU A 43 -1.46 -17.79 4.29
C GLU A 43 -2.41 -16.69 3.83
N PHE A 44 -3.69 -17.02 3.64
CA PHE A 44 -4.71 -16.05 3.29
C PHE A 44 -4.89 -14.97 4.35
N THR A 45 -5.03 -15.35 5.63
CA THR A 45 -5.16 -14.38 6.72
C THR A 45 -3.94 -13.46 6.80
N ARG A 46 -2.74 -14.00 6.62
CA ARG A 46 -1.51 -13.21 6.59
C ARG A 46 -1.47 -12.23 5.41
N LEU A 47 -1.89 -12.65 4.23
CA LEU A 47 -1.98 -11.78 3.05
C LEU A 47 -2.98 -10.63 3.28
N LEU A 48 -4.14 -10.91 3.88
CA LEU A 48 -5.11 -9.89 4.25
C LEU A 48 -4.57 -8.89 5.28
N GLU A 49 -3.87 -9.38 6.31
CA GLU A 49 -3.23 -8.51 7.30
C GLU A 49 -2.17 -7.60 6.64
N GLN A 50 -1.34 -8.16 5.76
CA GLN A 50 -0.34 -7.40 5.02
C GLN A 50 -0.98 -6.35 4.11
N GLN A 51 -2.09 -6.68 3.45
CA GLN A 51 -2.83 -5.75 2.61
C GLN A 51 -3.36 -4.58 3.45
N SER A 52 -4.00 -4.87 4.59
CA SER A 52 -4.54 -3.87 5.51
C SER A 52 -3.45 -2.93 6.03
N LEU A 53 -2.34 -3.47 6.54
CA LEU A 53 -1.22 -2.69 7.06
C LEU A 53 -0.57 -1.81 5.98
N THR A 54 -0.43 -2.34 4.76
CA THR A 54 0.14 -1.59 3.64
C THR A 54 -0.77 -0.42 3.24
N HIS A 55 -2.08 -0.64 3.19
CA HIS A 55 -3.06 0.41 2.94
C HIS A 55 -3.04 1.49 4.03
N SER A 56 -3.04 1.11 5.31
CA SER A 56 -2.92 2.06 6.43
C SER A 56 -1.64 2.89 6.36
N ALA A 57 -0.52 2.27 5.97
CA ALA A 57 0.74 2.99 5.76
C ALA A 57 0.64 4.00 4.60
N MET A 58 -0.02 3.64 3.48
CA MET A 58 -0.26 4.57 2.37
C MET A 58 -1.10 5.76 2.82
N THR A 59 -2.18 5.52 3.56
CA THR A 59 -3.02 6.60 4.11
C THR A 59 -2.22 7.51 5.05
N ALA A 60 -1.37 6.95 5.91
CA ALA A 60 -0.52 7.73 6.80
C ALA A 60 0.47 8.62 6.02
N GLN A 61 1.12 8.08 4.98
CA GLN A 61 2.02 8.86 4.12
C GLN A 61 1.28 9.97 3.37
N PHE A 62 0.08 9.69 2.87
CA PHE A 62 -0.75 10.70 2.24
C PHE A 62 -1.14 11.83 3.22
N ASN A 63 -1.51 11.49 4.46
CA ASN A 63 -1.81 12.48 5.49
C ASN A 63 -0.59 13.35 5.84
N LEU A 64 0.62 12.80 5.83
CA LEU A 64 1.86 13.57 6.00
C LEU A 64 2.09 14.56 4.86
N LEU A 65 1.73 14.20 3.62
CA LEU A 65 1.78 15.12 2.48
C LEU A 65 0.75 16.27 2.62
N GLN A 66 -0.44 15.97 3.14
CA GLN A 66 -1.51 16.96 3.29
C GLN A 66 -1.24 18.00 4.38
N LYS A 67 -0.56 17.63 5.47
CA LYS A 67 -0.32 18.53 6.63
C LYS A 67 0.36 19.85 6.22
N PRO A 68 1.52 19.85 5.53
CA PRO A 68 2.16 21.09 5.08
C PRO A 68 1.28 21.93 4.15
N LEU A 69 0.54 21.28 3.24
CA LEU A 69 -0.36 21.99 2.31
C LEU A 69 -1.45 22.75 3.07
N LYS A 70 -2.05 22.12 4.08
CA LYS A 70 -3.06 22.77 4.94
C LYS A 70 -2.47 23.89 5.78
N THR A 71 -1.25 23.73 6.30
CA THR A 71 -0.55 24.78 7.06
C THR A 71 -0.29 26.00 6.19
N VAL A 72 0.30 25.83 5.00
CA VAL A 72 0.59 26.94 4.07
C VAL A 72 -0.69 27.67 3.65
N LEU A 73 -1.77 26.94 3.35
CA LEU A 73 -3.05 27.55 2.98
C LEU A 73 -3.72 28.34 4.12
N ASN A 74 -3.49 27.95 5.38
CA ASN A 74 -4.01 28.66 6.54
C ASN A 74 -3.15 29.88 6.93
N GLU A 75 -1.83 29.83 6.73
CA GLU A 75 -0.92 30.96 6.98
C GLU A 75 -0.98 32.03 5.88
N SER A 76 -1.52 31.70 4.71
CA SER A 76 -1.71 32.64 3.59
C SER A 76 -3.03 33.45 3.65
N LYS A 77 -3.78 33.34 4.74
CA LYS A 77 -5.03 34.09 5.02
C LYS A 77 -4.83 35.04 6.18
#